data_AF-A0AAW8BZB5-F1
#
_entry.id   AF-A0AAW8BZB5-F1
#
_cell.length_a   1.000
_cell.length_b   1.000
_cell.length_c   1.000
_cell.angle_alpha   90.00
_cell.angle_beta   90.00
_cell.angle_gamma   90.00
#
_symmetry.space_group_name_H-M   'P 1'
#
loop_
_entity.id
_entity.type
_entity.pdbx_description
1 polymer ?
#
loop_
_entity_poly.entity_id
_entity_poly.type
_entity_poly.pdbx_seq_one_letter_code
_entity_poly.pdbx_strand_id
1 'polypeptide(L)'
;MAAEVRLDVGEWHDHAQWWEAEGPRIREELSVTPTTLSEARSMFGRIGSSTVGAALQELLQARAAAGHALGRHCEGVGQQIRASLASYTESEEASQRTLRT
;
A
#
# COMPACT_ATOMS: atom_id res chain seq x y z
N MET A 1 -21.38 -14.60 -29.46
CA MET A 1 -20.66 -13.32 -29.66
C MET A 1 -19.74 -13.17 -28.48
N ALA A 2 -18.42 -13.13 -28.69
CA ALA A 2 -17.50 -12.82 -27.60
C ALA A 2 -17.80 -11.39 -27.14
N ALA A 3 -17.99 -11.17 -25.84
CA ALA A 3 -18.15 -9.82 -25.31
C ALA A 3 -16.89 -9.03 -25.67
N GLU A 4 -17.06 -7.88 -26.33
CA GLU A 4 -15.97 -6.97 -26.62
C GLU A 4 -15.50 -6.39 -25.28
N VAL A 5 -14.44 -6.96 -24.72
CA VAL A 5 -13.81 -6.46 -23.50
C VAL A 5 -13.00 -5.23 -23.90
N ARG A 6 -13.59 -4.05 -23.68
CA ARG A 6 -12.91 -2.77 -23.85
C ARG A 6 -12.19 -2.41 -22.55
N LEU A 7 -10.87 -2.30 -22.61
CA LEU A 7 -10.06 -1.83 -21.49
C LEU A 7 -10.21 -0.32 -21.34
N ASP A 8 -10.76 0.14 -20.21
CA ASP A 8 -10.73 1.56 -19.85
C ASP A 8 -9.38 1.91 -19.21
N VAL A 9 -8.45 2.39 -20.03
CA VAL A 9 -7.10 2.75 -19.58
C VAL A 9 -7.13 3.90 -18.57
N GLY A 10 -8.10 4.82 -18.69
CA GLY A 10 -8.24 5.96 -17.79
C GLY A 10 -8.62 5.53 -16.38
N GLU A 11 -9.66 4.71 -16.26
CA GLU A 11 -10.11 4.17 -14.97
C GLU A 11 -8.99 3.41 -14.25
N TRP A 12 -8.25 2.56 -14.97
CA TRP A 12 -7.14 1.82 -14.37
C TRP A 12 -5.94 2.70 -14.00
N HIS A 13 -5.74 3.83 -14.69
CA HIS A 13 -4.74 4.82 -14.28
C HIS A 13 -5.12 5.48 -12.96
N ASP A 14 -6.39 5.88 -12.83
CA ASP A 14 -6.92 6.48 -11.60
C ASP A 14 -6.82 5.49 -10.42
N HIS A 15 -7.12 4.21 -10.66
CA HIS A 15 -6.96 3.15 -9.66
C HIS A 15 -5.51 2.97 -9.24
N ALA A 16 -4.55 2.98 -10.17
CA ALA A 16 -3.13 2.90 -9.85
C ALA A 16 -2.70 4.10 -8.98
N GLN A 17 -3.14 5.31 -9.36
CA GLN A 17 -2.84 6.53 -8.61
C GLN A 17 -3.44 6.50 -7.20
N TRP A 18 -4.65 5.96 -7.04
CA TRP A 18 -5.26 5.79 -5.74
C TRP A 18 -4.42 4.89 -4.83
N TRP A 19 -3.99 3.72 -5.32
CA TRP A 19 -3.13 2.79 -4.56
C TRP A 19 -1.78 3.42 -4.19
N GLU A 20 -1.20 4.21 -5.09
CA GLU A 20 0.05 4.93 -4.83
C GLU A 20 -0.10 6.01 -3.76
N ALA A 21 -1.25 6.69 -3.68
CA ALA A 21 -1.56 7.65 -2.64
C ALA A 21 -1.89 6.98 -1.30
N GLU A 22 -2.50 5.80 -1.34
CA GLU A 22 -2.93 5.04 -0.17
C GLU A 22 -1.74 4.51 0.65
N GLY A 23 -0.65 4.10 -0.01
CA GLY A 23 0.54 3.57 0.65
C GLY A 23 1.20 4.53 1.65
N PRO A 24 1.50 5.78 1.28
CA PRO A 24 1.91 6.84 2.20
C PRO A 24 0.89 7.11 3.31
N ARG A 25 -0.40 7.20 2.98
CA ARG A 25 -1.48 7.49 3.95
C ARG A 25 -1.53 6.44 5.07
N ILE A 26 -1.52 5.16 4.72
CA ILE A 26 -1.54 4.06 5.70
C ILE A 26 -0.28 4.06 6.58
N ARG A 27 0.89 4.36 6.00
CA ARG A 27 2.14 4.46 6.76
C ARG A 27 2.07 5.58 7.79
N GLU A 28 1.50 6.73 7.43
CA GLU A 28 1.30 7.85 8.33
C GLU A 28 0.32 7.51 9.45
N GLU A 29 -0.86 6.96 9.11
CA GLU A 29 -1.92 6.63 10.07
C GLU A 29 -1.48 5.58 11.11
N LEU A 30 -0.69 4.60 10.67
CA LEU A 30 -0.20 3.52 11.53
C LEU A 30 1.17 3.80 12.13
N SER A 31 1.80 4.93 11.79
CA SER A 31 3.07 5.33 12.38
C SER A 31 2.94 5.50 13.90
N VAL A 32 4.06 5.26 14.59
CA VAL A 32 4.18 5.51 16.03
C VAL A 32 5.48 6.24 16.25
N THR A 33 5.41 7.38 16.95
CA THR A 33 6.61 8.17 17.25
C THR A 33 7.45 7.51 18.36
N PRO A 34 8.77 7.74 18.40
CA PRO A 34 9.60 7.30 19.52
C PRO A 34 9.11 7.82 20.88
N THR A 35 8.56 9.05 20.90
CA THR A 35 7.94 9.64 22.09
C THR A 35 6.76 8.81 22.58
N THR A 36 5.84 8.46 21.68
CA THR A 36 4.66 7.61 21.99
C THR A 36 5.07 6.24 22.53
N LEU A 37 6.14 5.62 21.99
CA LEU A 37 6.66 4.34 22.49
C LEU A 37 7.24 4.45 23.91
N SER A 38 7.93 5.54 24.21
CA SER A 38 8.51 5.80 25.54
C SER A 38 7.42 6.08 26.58
N GLU A 39 6.41 6.87 26.19
CA GLU A 39 5.25 7.17 27.03
C GLU A 39 4.42 5.92 27.32
N ALA A 40 4.15 5.09 26.30
CA ALA A 40 3.42 3.83 26.44
C ALA A 40 4.01 2.91 27.52
N ARG A 41 5.35 2.83 27.59
CA ARG A 41 6.04 2.01 28.58
C ARG A 41 5.95 2.56 30.00
N SER A 42 5.98 3.89 30.15
CA SER A 42 6.05 4.56 31.45
C SER A 42 4.70 4.97 32.03
N MET A 43 3.64 4.93 31.22
CA MET A 43 2.27 5.31 31.60
C MET A 43 1.67 4.46 32.71
N PHE A 44 2.09 3.19 32.81
CA PHE A 44 1.70 2.31 33.91
C PHE A 44 2.83 2.36 34.92
N GLY A 45 2.58 2.81 36.15
CA GLY A 45 3.62 2.99 37.18
C GLY A 45 4.53 1.75 37.37
N ARG A 46 5.62 1.86 38.15
CA ARG A 46 6.77 0.92 38.16
C ARG A 46 6.49 -0.57 37.89
N ILE A 47 5.48 -1.17 38.51
CA ILE A 47 5.09 -2.60 38.31
C ILE A 47 4.35 -2.82 36.98
N GLY A 48 3.48 -1.89 36.59
CA GLY A 48 2.77 -1.92 35.32
C GLY A 48 3.68 -1.65 34.12
N SER A 49 4.77 -0.91 34.28
CA SER A 49 5.70 -0.61 33.18
C SER A 49 6.36 -1.87 32.60
N SER A 50 6.66 -2.87 33.45
CA SER A 50 7.30 -4.12 33.03
C SER A 50 6.33 -5.16 32.48
N THR A 51 5.03 -4.91 32.54
CA THR A 51 3.98 -5.83 32.09
C THR A 51 3.12 -5.17 31.02
N VAL A 52 2.13 -4.39 31.43
CA VAL A 52 1.18 -3.71 30.54
C VAL A 52 1.89 -2.67 29.65
N GLY A 53 2.83 -1.90 30.21
CA GLY A 53 3.60 -0.92 29.45
C GLY A 53 4.51 -1.55 28.40
N ALA A 54 5.15 -2.67 28.72
CA ALA A 54 5.95 -3.43 27.77
C ALA A 54 5.07 -4.03 26.65
N ALA A 55 3.94 -4.64 26.99
CA ALA A 55 3.00 -5.19 26.01
C ALA A 55 2.41 -4.11 25.09
N LEU A 56 2.07 -2.92 25.62
CA LEU A 56 1.61 -1.80 24.81
C LEU A 56 2.71 -1.30 23.87
N GLN A 57 3.95 -1.21 24.34
CA GLN A 57 5.10 -0.84 23.51
C GLN A 57 5.28 -1.82 22.34
N GLU A 58 5.23 -3.13 22.62
CA GLU A 58 5.31 -4.19 21.59
C GLU A 58 4.16 -4.08 20.57
N LEU A 59 2.93 -3.87 21.04
CA LEU A 59 1.77 -3.68 20.17
C LEU A 59 1.94 -2.48 19.24
N LEU A 60 2.42 -1.35 19.76
CA LEU A 60 2.64 -0.14 18.98
C LEU A 60 3.76 -0.33 17.94
N GLN A 61 4.82 -1.06 18.27
CA GLN A 61 5.86 -1.43 17.31
C GLN A 61 5.31 -2.33 16.20
N ALA A 62 4.50 -3.33 16.57
CA ALA A 62 3.83 -4.21 15.60
C ALA A 62 2.87 -3.44 14.69
N ARG A 63 2.13 -2.47 15.23
CA ARG A 63 1.25 -1.55 14.46
C ARG A 63 2.04 -0.76 13.43
N ALA A 64 3.16 -0.14 13.83
CA ALA A 64 4.01 0.60 12.91
C ALA A 64 4.60 -0.31 11.81
N ALA A 65 5.06 -1.51 12.18
CA ALA A 65 5.56 -2.49 11.22
C ALA A 65 4.47 -2.94 10.22
N ALA A 66 3.25 -3.15 10.69
CA ALA A 66 2.11 -3.46 9.84
C ALA A 66 1.80 -2.30 8.88
N GLY A 67 1.86 -1.05 9.34
CA GLY A 67 1.72 0.13 8.48
C GLY A 67 2.74 0.19 7.36
N HIS A 68 4.01 -0.10 7.65
CA HIS A 68 5.05 -0.21 6.62
C HIS A 68 4.79 -1.35 5.64
N ALA A 69 4.37 -2.52 6.12
CA ALA A 69 4.08 -3.67 5.27
C ALA A 69 2.89 -3.39 4.33
N LEU A 70 1.79 -2.88 4.86
CA LEU A 70 0.59 -2.51 4.09
C LEU A 70 0.88 -1.38 3.11
N GLY A 71 1.65 -0.37 3.52
CA GLY A 71 2.05 0.72 2.64
C GLY A 71 2.82 0.24 1.40
N ARG A 72 3.79 -0.66 1.60
CA ARG A 72 4.53 -1.29 0.48
C ARG A 72 3.62 -2.15 -0.41
N HIS A 73 2.65 -2.83 0.18
CA HIS A 73 1.69 -3.61 -0.60
C HIS A 73 0.87 -2.71 -1.52
N CYS A 74 0.37 -1.57 -1.02
CA CYS A 74 -0.38 -0.60 -1.81
C CYS A 74 0.46 -0.07 -2.99
N GLU A 75 1.71 0.33 -2.74
CA GLU A 75 2.64 0.77 -3.78
C GLU A 75 2.87 -0.33 -4.84
N GLY A 76 3.03 -1.58 -4.41
CA GLY A 76 3.18 -2.72 -5.31
C GLY A 76 1.97 -2.98 -6.20
N VAL A 77 0.75 -2.78 -5.67
CA VAL A 77 -0.48 -2.90 -6.47
C VAL A 77 -0.54 -1.82 -7.55
N GLY A 78 -0.27 -0.56 -7.20
CA GLY A 78 -0.23 0.54 -8.17
C GLY A 78 0.79 0.29 -9.30
N GLN A 79 2.00 -0.13 -8.93
CA GLN A 79 3.06 -0.51 -9.90
C GLN A 79 2.63 -1.66 -10.80
N GLN A 80 1.99 -2.69 -10.25
CA GLN A 80 1.51 -3.83 -11.03
C GLN A 80 0.45 -3.41 -12.05
N ILE A 81 -0.50 -2.54 -11.67
CA ILE A 81 -1.49 -2.01 -12.60
C ILE A 81 -0.80 -1.26 -13.75
N ARG A 82 0.16 -0.37 -13.45
CA ARG A 82 0.91 0.37 -14.48
C ARG A 82 1.67 -0.56 -15.43
N ALA A 83 2.34 -1.57 -14.88
CA ALA A 83 3.07 -2.55 -15.68
C ALA A 83 2.13 -3.34 -16.61
N SER A 84 0.97 -3.76 -16.10
CA SER A 84 -0.05 -4.42 -16.91
C SER A 84 -0.59 -3.50 -18.02
N LEU A 85 -0.93 -2.25 -17.72
CA LEU A 85 -1.43 -1.29 -18.72
C LEU A 85 -0.40 -1.02 -19.83
N ALA A 86 0.88 -0.86 -19.48
CA ALA A 86 1.96 -0.69 -20.45
C ALA A 86 2.04 -1.91 -21.39
N SER A 87 2.05 -3.13 -20.82
CA SER A 87 2.09 -4.37 -21.60
C SER A 87 0.88 -4.54 -22.52
N TYR A 88 -0.32 -4.17 -22.06
CA TYR A 88 -1.53 -4.20 -22.90
C TYR A 88 -1.44 -3.21 -24.05
N THR A 89 -1.01 -1.98 -23.77
CA THR A 89 -0.90 -0.92 -24.80
C THR A 89 0.12 -1.31 -25.88
N GLU A 90 1.29 -1.82 -25.49
CA GLU A 90 2.31 -2.32 -26.43
C GLU A 90 1.78 -3.48 -27.30
N SER A 91 1.04 -4.40 -26.71
CA SER A 91 0.46 -5.56 -27.42
C SER A 91 -0.61 -5.14 -28.41
N GLU A 92 -1.43 -4.16 -28.05
CA GLU A 92 -2.47 -3.60 -28.92
C GLU A 92 -1.85 -2.83 -30.10
N GLU A 93 -0.83 -2.00 -29.85
CA GLU A 93 -0.09 -1.29 -30.91
C GLU A 93 0.64 -2.24 -31.86
N ALA A 94 1.19 -3.34 -31.36
CA ALA A 94 1.79 -4.39 -32.18
C ALA A 94 0.74 -5.06 -33.08
N SER A 95 -0.41 -5.43 -32.51
CA SER A 95 -1.51 -6.07 -33.23
C SER A 95 -2.07 -5.16 -34.33
N GLN A 96 -2.30 -3.88 -34.03
CA GLN A 96 -2.78 -2.90 -35.01
C GLN A 96 -1.78 -2.65 -36.15
N ARG A 97 -0.48 -2.71 -35.88
CA ARG A 97 0.55 -2.65 -36.94
C ARG A 97 0.49 -3.88 -37.84
N THR A 98 0.41 -5.09 -37.27
CA THR A 98 0.31 -6.33 -38.04
C THR A 98 -0.93 -6.38 -38.91
N LEU A 99 -2.08 -5.88 -38.43
CA LEU A 99 -3.33 -5.85 -39.19
C LEU A 99 -3.35 -4.79 -40.31
N ARG A 100 -2.44 -3.81 -40.27
CA ARG A 100 -2.32 -2.74 -41.27
C ARG A 100 -1.38 -3.08 -42.43
N THR A 101 -0.44 -4.00 -42.22
CA THR A 101 0.47 -4.56 -43.23
C THR A 101 -0.14 -5.77 -43.91
#